data_AF-A0A163DKJ6-F1
#
_entry.id   AF-A0A163DKJ6-F1
#
_cell.length_a   1.000
_cell.length_b   1.000
_cell.length_c   1.000
_cell.angle_alpha   90.00
_cell.angle_beta   90.00
_cell.angle_gamma   90.00
#
_symmetry.space_group_name_H-M   'P 1'
#
loop_
_entity.id
_entity.type
_entity.pdbx_description
1 polymer ?
#
loop_
_entity_poly.entity_id
_entity_poly.type
_entity_poly.pdbx_seq_one_letter_code
_entity_poly.pdbx_strand_id
1 'polypeptide(L)'
;MAHSSHGGVDWRFNSTIDPKTSLFSRARPRVAFPKTRETRGFFDLPGEVRNQIYQYCFQDSFRCELVGQGCNFTTAVPKTVKLLRNESVNSKPRRREYQGNLRSAEPLIVRLPPRLRGRHHAVPGSRTCWLDSFCGLILSCKQMHTETLPLLHQRVTFVFEAPRRIISFLRRAPQQHLDNVSKLHFYYNTYGSPLSANDVSWQDKHVESWVRAFKVASESLTCLREIAIEIWINEDAPKFNLRQKWLQPLLQFRRLSLNKNKDGEPSSMELTQKLHALQAANIKVKSRLWKHNFEMNTRLSKACKHLHRLFGQGISRAILGAKEEEAMTAFNTAWNDKYKIWQHHLGFAKTGW
;
A
#
# COMPACT_ATOMS: atom_id res chain seq x y z
N MET A 1 -6.77 -16.26 -50.91
CA MET A 1 -7.96 -15.71 -51.61
C MET A 1 -8.95 -15.22 -50.58
N ALA A 2 -9.06 -13.90 -50.43
CA ALA A 2 -10.22 -13.14 -49.95
C ALA A 2 -9.71 -11.73 -49.63
N HIS A 3 -9.84 -10.85 -50.61
CA HIS A 3 -9.56 -9.42 -50.53
C HIS A 3 -10.68 -8.70 -49.77
N SER A 4 -10.33 -7.68 -48.98
CA SER A 4 -11.21 -6.55 -48.65
C SER A 4 -10.32 -5.40 -48.13
N SER A 5 -9.90 -4.46 -48.99
CA SER A 5 -10.56 -3.19 -49.37
C SER A 5 -10.82 -2.26 -48.16
N HIS A 6 -9.89 -1.35 -47.87
CA HIS A 6 -9.83 0.05 -48.34
C HIS A 6 -11.00 0.93 -47.86
N GLY A 7 -10.65 1.89 -46.99
CA GLY A 7 -11.52 2.98 -46.54
C GLY A 7 -10.68 4.07 -45.88
N GLY A 8 -9.84 4.75 -46.67
CA GLY A 8 -9.11 5.94 -46.25
C GLY A 8 -10.01 7.16 -46.28
N VAL A 9 -10.07 7.88 -45.15
CA VAL A 9 -10.76 9.18 -45.05
C VAL A 9 -9.69 10.27 -45.10
N ASP A 10 -9.63 10.93 -46.25
CA ASP A 10 -8.68 11.99 -46.61
C ASP A 10 -9.26 13.34 -46.14
N TRP A 11 -8.82 13.86 -44.99
CA TRP A 11 -9.19 15.19 -44.51
C TRP A 11 -8.24 16.24 -45.08
N ARG A 12 -8.50 16.68 -46.31
CA ARG A 12 -7.84 17.85 -46.89
C ARG A 12 -8.43 19.13 -46.31
N PHE A 13 -7.76 19.71 -45.31
CA PHE A 13 -7.90 21.12 -44.99
C PHE A 13 -6.98 21.93 -45.91
N ASN A 14 -7.58 22.53 -46.96
CA ASN A 14 -6.96 23.63 -47.68
C ASN A 14 -7.07 24.89 -46.82
N SER A 15 -5.96 25.30 -46.19
CA SER A 15 -5.78 26.66 -45.71
C SER A 15 -4.50 27.23 -46.33
N THR A 16 -4.62 27.70 -47.57
CA THR A 16 -3.68 28.65 -48.17
C THR A 16 -3.81 29.98 -47.44
N ILE A 17 -2.96 30.20 -46.43
CA ILE A 17 -2.72 31.52 -45.86
C ILE A 17 -1.44 32.03 -46.51
N ASP A 18 -1.60 33.03 -47.35
CA ASP A 18 -0.53 33.70 -48.06
C ASP A 18 0.42 34.41 -47.07
N PRO A 19 1.74 34.17 -47.13
CA PRO A 19 2.72 34.79 -46.27
C PRO A 19 3.31 36.00 -46.99
N LYS A 20 2.80 37.21 -46.77
CA LYS A 20 3.49 38.51 -46.96
C LYS A 20 2.45 39.62 -46.94
N THR A 21 2.42 40.40 -45.86
CA THR A 21 2.21 41.87 -45.83
C THR A 21 1.88 42.32 -44.40
N SER A 22 2.86 42.23 -43.50
CA SER A 22 2.87 43.08 -42.30
C SER A 22 4.06 44.03 -42.40
N LEU A 23 3.86 45.11 -43.16
CA LEU A 23 4.79 46.23 -43.37
C LEU A 23 4.94 47.16 -42.14
N PHE A 24 4.41 46.77 -40.97
CA PHE A 24 4.44 47.57 -39.75
C PHE A 24 5.27 46.97 -38.60
N SER A 25 6.32 46.20 -38.91
CA SER A 25 7.40 45.97 -37.94
C SER A 25 8.35 47.18 -37.93
N ARG A 26 7.83 48.33 -37.47
CA ARG A 26 8.65 49.49 -37.10
C ARG A 26 9.68 49.02 -36.07
N ALA A 27 10.95 49.06 -36.46
CA ALA A 27 12.09 48.89 -35.58
C ALA A 27 12.02 49.95 -34.47
N ARG A 28 11.43 49.58 -33.33
CA ARG A 28 11.62 50.34 -32.10
C ARG A 28 13.06 50.12 -31.64
N PRO A 29 13.78 51.17 -31.21
CA PRO A 29 15.10 51.00 -30.62
C PRO A 29 14.97 50.03 -29.45
N ARG A 30 15.73 48.94 -29.49
CA ARG A 30 15.85 47.99 -28.39
C ARG A 30 16.46 48.76 -27.22
N VAL A 31 15.61 49.29 -26.34
CA VAL A 31 16.02 49.67 -24.99
C VAL A 31 16.62 48.40 -24.40
N ALA A 32 17.92 48.43 -24.14
CA ALA A 32 18.61 47.32 -23.49
C ALA A 32 18.00 47.18 -22.09
N PHE A 33 17.03 46.27 -21.97
CA PHE A 33 16.51 45.90 -20.67
C PHE A 33 17.70 45.42 -19.84
N PRO A 34 17.88 45.94 -18.61
CA PRO A 34 18.95 45.47 -17.74
C PRO A 34 18.83 43.96 -17.66
N LYS A 35 19.94 43.22 -17.87
CA LYS A 35 19.99 41.76 -17.74
C LYS A 35 19.27 41.39 -16.46
N THR A 36 18.01 40.98 -16.58
CA THR A 36 17.17 40.62 -15.44
C THR A 36 17.92 39.50 -14.78
N ARG A 37 18.38 39.72 -13.54
CA ARG A 37 18.97 38.67 -12.73
C ARG A 37 18.07 37.47 -12.87
N GLU A 38 18.55 36.41 -13.51
CA GLU A 38 17.80 35.17 -13.69
C GLU A 38 17.39 34.74 -12.29
N THR A 39 16.13 34.97 -11.96
CA THR A 39 15.57 34.51 -10.70
C THR A 39 15.60 33.01 -10.78
N ARG A 40 16.63 32.41 -10.15
CA ARG A 40 16.75 30.96 -10.03
C ARG A 40 15.51 30.46 -9.29
N GLY A 41 14.59 29.91 -10.05
CA GLY A 41 13.36 29.32 -9.54
C GLY A 41 13.64 27.94 -8.94
N PHE A 42 12.62 27.37 -8.31
CA PHE A 42 12.70 26.01 -7.74
C PHE A 42 13.12 24.95 -8.78
N PHE A 43 12.70 25.10 -10.04
CA PHE A 43 13.04 24.17 -11.12
C PHE A 43 14.47 24.34 -11.66
N ASP A 44 15.16 25.41 -11.30
CA ASP A 44 16.58 25.61 -11.64
C ASP A 44 17.50 24.89 -10.65
N LEU A 45 16.96 24.34 -9.56
CA LEU A 45 17.69 23.47 -8.65
C LEU A 45 17.97 22.12 -9.32
N PRO A 46 19.12 21.47 -9.07
CA PRO A 46 19.37 20.09 -9.50
C PRO A 46 18.28 19.13 -9.01
N GLY A 47 17.98 18.08 -9.80
CA GLY A 47 16.92 17.13 -9.47
C GLY A 47 17.13 16.43 -8.13
N GLU A 48 18.38 16.21 -7.73
CA GLU A 48 18.78 15.65 -6.44
C GLU A 48 18.34 16.54 -5.28
N VAL A 49 18.53 17.85 -5.40
CA VAL A 49 18.12 18.84 -4.39
C VAL A 49 16.59 18.91 -4.32
N ARG A 50 15.92 18.89 -5.48
CA ARG A 50 14.44 18.83 -5.51
C ARG A 50 13.92 17.56 -4.82
N ASN A 51 14.54 16.41 -5.07
CA ASN A 51 14.19 15.14 -4.43
C ASN A 51 14.37 15.18 -2.90
N GLN A 52 15.44 15.81 -2.40
CA GLN A 52 15.61 16.02 -0.96
C GLN A 52 14.49 16.88 -0.37
N ILE A 53 14.09 17.95 -1.07
CA ILE A 53 12.96 18.80 -0.66
C ILE A 53 11.65 18.00 -0.67
N TYR A 54 11.42 17.19 -1.70
CA TYR A 54 10.25 16.33 -1.77
C TYR A 54 10.22 15.33 -0.62
N GLN A 55 11.35 14.69 -0.30
CA GLN A 55 11.44 13.76 0.84
C GLN A 55 11.07 14.45 2.16
N TYR A 56 11.44 15.71 2.34
CA TYR A 56 11.03 16.48 3.51
C TYR A 56 9.51 16.73 3.54
N CYS A 57 8.90 16.99 2.38
CA CYS A 57 7.44 17.18 2.28
C CYS A 57 6.65 15.88 2.47
N PHE A 58 7.18 14.75 2.00
CA PHE A 58 6.55 13.45 2.16
C PHE A 58 7.08 12.75 3.41
N GLN A 59 6.50 13.08 4.56
CA GLN A 59 6.77 12.42 5.84
C GLN A 59 6.72 10.88 5.73
N ASP A 60 7.53 10.21 6.56
CA ASP A 60 7.81 8.77 6.44
C ASP A 60 6.62 7.83 6.71
N SER A 61 5.49 8.35 7.20
CA SER A 61 4.43 7.55 7.82
C SER A 61 3.03 7.87 7.29
N PHE A 62 2.83 7.94 5.97
CA PHE A 62 1.47 8.04 5.43
C PHE A 62 0.76 6.70 5.41
N ARG A 63 -0.51 6.70 5.81
CA ARG A 63 -1.37 5.51 5.81
C ARG A 63 -2.66 5.79 5.07
N CYS A 64 -2.88 5.09 3.96
CA CYS A 64 -4.08 5.22 3.15
C CYS A 64 -4.99 4.01 3.38
N GLU A 65 -6.13 4.21 4.03
CA GLU A 65 -7.06 3.14 4.40
C GLU A 65 -8.21 3.02 3.42
N LEU A 66 -8.26 1.88 2.72
CA LEU A 66 -9.34 1.49 1.82
C LEU A 66 -10.28 0.53 2.56
N VAL A 67 -11.19 1.11 3.33
CA VAL A 67 -12.06 0.38 4.27
C VAL A 67 -13.54 0.56 4.02
N GLY A 68 -14.30 -0.41 4.52
CA GLY A 68 -15.76 -0.36 4.56
C GLY A 68 -16.24 0.73 5.50
N GLN A 69 -17.49 1.13 5.33
CA GLN A 69 -18.19 1.95 6.32
C GLN A 69 -18.33 1.12 7.60
N GLY A 70 -17.97 1.70 8.75
CA GLY A 70 -18.03 1.04 10.06
C GLY A 70 -16.80 0.21 10.46
N CYS A 71 -15.86 -0.10 9.56
CA CYS A 71 -14.62 -0.79 9.95
C CYS A 71 -13.69 0.16 10.71
N ASN A 72 -13.36 -0.10 11.96
CA ASN A 72 -12.39 0.70 12.71
C ASN A 72 -11.18 -0.17 13.06
N PHE A 73 -10.00 0.18 12.54
CA PHE A 73 -8.76 -0.55 12.83
C PHE A 73 -8.08 -0.11 14.12
N THR A 74 -8.34 1.13 14.54
CA THR A 74 -7.77 1.71 15.75
C THR A 74 -8.85 1.77 16.83
N THR A 75 -8.51 1.33 18.04
CA THR A 75 -9.29 1.60 19.26
C THR A 75 -9.20 3.07 19.68
N ALA A 76 -8.09 3.73 19.33
CA ALA A 76 -7.98 5.19 19.45
C ALA A 76 -8.65 5.86 18.26
N VAL A 77 -9.52 6.83 18.52
CA VAL A 77 -10.18 7.63 17.49
C VAL A 77 -9.08 8.27 16.64
N PRO A 78 -8.90 7.84 15.37
CA PRO A 78 -7.91 8.48 14.52
C PRO A 78 -8.36 9.94 14.38
N LYS A 79 -7.41 10.89 14.47
CA LYS A 79 -7.65 12.28 14.08
C LYS A 79 -7.96 12.28 12.59
N THR A 80 -9.22 12.01 12.28
CA THR A 80 -9.68 11.81 10.92
C THR A 80 -9.69 13.21 10.33
N VAL A 81 -8.73 13.50 9.45
CA VAL A 81 -8.82 14.69 8.61
C VAL A 81 -10.00 14.42 7.68
N LYS A 82 -11.19 14.83 8.11
CA LYS A 82 -12.32 14.94 7.19
C LYS A 82 -11.83 15.92 6.13
N LEU A 83 -11.71 15.45 4.88
CA LEU A 83 -11.65 16.32 3.71
C LEU A 83 -12.99 17.06 3.69
N LEU A 84 -13.11 18.07 4.53
CA LEU A 84 -14.33 18.83 4.73
C LEU A 84 -14.59 19.57 3.42
N ARG A 85 -15.75 19.25 2.85
CA ARG A 85 -16.35 20.03 1.78
C ARG A 85 -16.90 21.27 2.46
N ASN A 86 -16.29 22.41 2.19
CA ASN A 86 -16.53 23.71 2.83
C ASN A 86 -18.00 23.95 3.19
N GLU A 87 -18.26 24.11 4.49
CA GLU A 87 -19.23 25.08 4.97
C GLU A 87 -18.44 26.34 5.37
N SER A 88 -18.96 27.46 4.89
CA SER A 88 -18.53 28.84 5.11
C SER A 88 -18.13 29.16 6.56
N VAL A 89 -17.11 30.01 6.75
CA VAL A 89 -17.18 31.27 7.55
C VAL A 89 -15.75 31.79 7.85
N ASN A 90 -15.34 32.83 7.11
CA ASN A 90 -14.85 34.12 7.64
C ASN A 90 -13.88 34.19 8.85
N SER A 91 -12.92 33.27 9.02
CA SER A 91 -11.84 33.45 10.01
C SER A 91 -10.51 33.83 9.35
N LYS A 92 -9.92 34.96 9.79
CA LYS A 92 -8.60 35.48 9.35
C LYS A 92 -7.52 34.38 9.38
N PRO A 93 -6.56 34.37 8.44
CA PRO A 93 -5.50 33.36 8.38
C PRO A 93 -4.58 33.51 9.60
N ARG A 94 -4.73 32.62 10.58
CA ARG A 94 -3.79 32.51 11.69
C ARG A 94 -2.50 31.89 11.15
N ARG A 95 -1.41 32.66 11.09
CA ARG A 95 -0.04 32.14 10.90
C ARG A 95 0.20 31.06 11.96
N ARG A 96 0.15 29.79 11.55
CA ARG A 96 0.64 28.68 12.39
C ARG A 96 2.15 28.73 12.33
N GLU A 97 2.78 29.18 13.40
CA GLU A 97 4.20 28.95 13.61
C GLU A 97 4.44 27.44 13.61
N TYR A 98 5.26 26.99 12.67
CA TYR A 98 5.72 25.62 12.55
C TYR A 98 6.66 25.33 13.72
N GLN A 99 6.12 25.02 14.90
CA GLN A 99 6.93 24.50 15.99
C GLN A 99 7.37 23.09 15.63
N GLY A 100 8.65 22.96 15.26
CA GLY A 100 9.36 21.73 14.91
C GLY A 100 9.54 20.78 16.08
N ASN A 101 8.43 20.32 16.67
CA ASN A 101 8.46 19.19 17.58
C ASN A 101 8.50 17.90 16.74
N LEU A 102 9.70 17.31 16.64
CA LEU A 102 9.95 15.91 16.25
C LEU A 102 9.33 14.95 17.28
N ARG A 103 8.02 15.08 17.54
CA ARG A 103 7.26 14.04 18.22
C ARG A 103 7.19 12.88 17.25
N SER A 104 7.41 11.66 17.75
CA SER A 104 7.13 10.39 17.05
C SER A 104 5.75 10.51 16.42
N ALA A 105 5.74 10.90 15.13
CA ALA A 105 4.54 11.39 14.50
C ALA A 105 3.73 10.15 14.15
N GLU A 106 2.65 9.95 14.90
CA GLU A 106 1.62 8.99 14.53
C GLU A 106 1.36 9.12 13.02
N PRO A 107 1.30 7.99 12.30
CA PRO A 107 1.14 8.02 10.86
C PRO A 107 -0.08 8.85 10.49
N LEU A 108 0.07 9.77 9.53
CA LEU A 108 -1.07 10.53 9.05
C LEU A 108 -2.00 9.58 8.29
N ILE A 109 -3.20 9.37 8.83
CA ILE A 109 -4.18 8.41 8.31
C ILE A 109 -5.18 9.12 7.40
N VAL A 110 -5.19 8.74 6.13
CA VAL A 110 -6.20 9.14 5.14
C VAL A 110 -7.12 7.96 4.92
N ARG A 111 -8.41 8.13 5.21
CA ARG A 111 -9.42 7.09 5.02
C ARG A 111 -10.25 7.39 3.77
N LEU A 112 -10.16 6.52 2.77
CA LEU A 112 -10.95 6.66 1.54
C LEU A 112 -12.31 5.98 1.72
N PRO A 113 -13.42 6.68 1.43
CA PRO A 113 -14.74 6.11 1.58
C PRO A 113 -14.98 4.98 0.56
N PRO A 114 -15.86 4.01 0.88
CA PRO A 114 -16.15 2.85 0.01
C PRO A 114 -16.74 3.23 -1.35
N ARG A 115 -17.34 4.43 -1.46
CA ARG A 115 -18.12 4.89 -2.61
C ARG A 115 -17.28 5.49 -3.73
N LEU A 116 -16.10 4.95 -4.01
CA LEU A 116 -15.40 5.22 -5.28
C LEU A 116 -16.14 4.59 -6.49
N ARG A 117 -17.45 4.30 -6.39
CA ARG A 117 -18.27 3.63 -7.42
C ARG A 117 -19.30 4.54 -8.09
N GLY A 118 -19.37 5.81 -7.73
CA GLY A 118 -20.24 6.77 -8.41
C GLY A 118 -19.41 7.92 -8.93
N ARG A 119 -19.48 8.19 -10.25
CA ARG A 119 -19.00 9.38 -10.97
C ARG A 119 -18.04 10.24 -10.15
N HIS A 120 -16.74 10.11 -10.42
CA HIS A 120 -15.80 11.16 -10.07
C HIS A 120 -16.25 12.40 -10.86
N HIS A 121 -17.13 13.21 -10.27
CA HIS A 121 -17.21 14.60 -10.68
C HIS A 121 -15.82 15.13 -10.43
N ALA A 122 -15.06 15.36 -11.51
CA ALA A 122 -13.80 16.07 -11.43
C ALA A 122 -14.08 17.29 -10.57
N VAL A 123 -13.53 17.31 -9.35
CA VAL A 123 -13.75 18.42 -8.44
C VAL A 123 -13.12 19.61 -9.16
N PRO A 124 -13.88 20.67 -9.47
CA PRO A 124 -13.30 21.85 -10.08
C PRO A 124 -12.14 22.31 -9.19
N GLY A 125 -10.95 22.50 -9.75
CA GLY A 125 -9.74 22.87 -8.97
C GLY A 125 -9.90 24.17 -8.17
N SER A 126 -10.90 24.99 -8.49
CA SER A 126 -11.28 26.18 -7.73
C SER A 126 -11.91 25.88 -6.36
N ARG A 127 -12.40 24.66 -6.11
CA ARG A 127 -13.08 24.27 -4.86
C ARG A 127 -12.20 23.48 -3.89
N THR A 128 -10.97 23.17 -4.26
CA THR A 128 -10.01 22.47 -3.40
C THR A 128 -9.23 23.47 -2.55
N CYS A 129 -9.33 23.37 -1.21
CA CYS A 129 -8.46 24.12 -0.30
C CYS A 129 -7.03 23.58 -0.40
N TRP A 130 -6.24 24.16 -1.30
CA TRP A 130 -4.87 23.73 -1.60
C TRP A 130 -3.95 23.76 -0.38
N LEU A 131 -4.15 24.73 0.51
CA LEU A 131 -3.38 24.90 1.75
C LEU A 131 -3.57 23.74 2.74
N ASP A 132 -4.77 23.14 2.73
CA ASP A 132 -5.12 22.01 3.58
C ASP A 132 -5.09 20.67 2.81
N SER A 133 -4.76 20.71 1.51
CA SER A 133 -4.74 19.53 0.68
C SER A 133 -3.58 18.64 1.10
N PHE A 134 -3.92 17.41 1.44
CA PHE A 134 -2.97 16.34 1.63
C PHE A 134 -2.08 16.23 0.38
N CYS A 135 -0.77 16.42 0.54
CA CYS A 135 0.21 16.44 -0.55
C CYS A 135 -0.05 17.50 -1.64
N GLY A 136 -0.38 18.74 -1.25
CA GLY A 136 -0.60 19.85 -2.20
C GLY A 136 0.53 20.06 -3.23
N LEU A 137 1.75 19.62 -2.90
CA LEU A 137 2.91 19.65 -3.80
C LEU A 137 2.68 18.87 -5.11
N ILE A 138 1.99 17.73 -5.06
CA ILE A 138 1.66 16.91 -6.25
C ILE A 138 0.70 17.63 -7.19
N LEU A 139 -0.04 18.61 -6.66
CA LEU A 139 -1.12 19.30 -7.37
C LEU A 139 -0.70 20.68 -7.87
N SER A 140 0.55 21.09 -7.60
CA SER A 140 1.06 22.42 -7.93
C SER A 140 1.29 22.63 -9.42
N CYS A 141 2.05 21.73 -10.08
CA CYS A 141 2.30 21.75 -11.51
C CYS A 141 2.58 20.34 -12.05
N LYS A 142 2.53 20.19 -13.39
CA LYS A 142 2.76 18.90 -14.07
C LYS A 142 4.14 18.31 -13.78
N GLN A 143 5.18 19.13 -13.71
CA GLN A 143 6.54 18.67 -13.46
C GLN A 143 6.69 18.12 -12.03
N MET A 144 6.22 18.87 -11.02
CA MET A 144 6.24 18.38 -9.63
C MET A 144 5.37 17.13 -9.49
N HIS A 145 4.21 17.09 -10.14
CA HIS A 145 3.38 15.89 -10.18
C HIS A 145 4.18 14.66 -10.65
N THR A 146 4.86 14.75 -11.79
CA THR A 146 5.65 13.64 -12.34
C THR A 146 6.83 13.25 -11.46
N GLU A 147 7.53 14.21 -10.85
CA GLU A 147 8.70 13.93 -10.00
C GLU A 147 8.29 13.33 -8.64
N THR A 148 7.14 13.72 -8.11
CA THR A 148 6.76 13.42 -6.72
C THR A 148 5.77 12.27 -6.56
N LEU A 149 5.05 11.93 -7.61
CA LEU A 149 4.10 10.83 -7.59
C LEU A 149 4.75 9.48 -7.21
N PRO A 150 5.93 9.10 -7.75
CA PRO A 150 6.63 7.90 -7.30
C PRO A 150 6.97 7.94 -5.81
N LEU A 151 7.48 9.07 -5.32
CA LEU A 151 7.85 9.27 -3.92
C LEU A 151 6.62 9.11 -3.00
N LEU A 152 5.47 9.66 -3.40
CA LEU A 152 4.23 9.48 -2.66
C LEU A 152 3.88 7.99 -2.52
N HIS A 153 3.79 7.27 -3.64
CA HIS A 153 3.39 5.86 -3.63
C HIS A 153 4.38 4.96 -2.87
N GLN A 154 5.67 5.31 -2.86
CA GLN A 154 6.70 4.61 -2.10
C GLN A 154 6.64 4.88 -0.58
N ARG A 155 6.08 6.01 -0.17
CA ARG A 155 5.97 6.39 1.26
C ARG A 155 4.61 6.01 1.86
N VAL A 156 3.57 5.93 1.04
CA VAL A 156 2.22 5.58 1.48
C VAL A 156 2.09 4.08 1.75
N THR A 157 1.65 3.74 2.94
CA THR A 157 1.20 2.38 3.29
C THR A 157 -0.27 2.23 2.93
N PHE A 158 -0.58 1.41 1.93
CA PHE A 158 -1.97 1.12 1.56
C PHE A 158 -2.55 0.01 2.41
N VAL A 159 -3.71 0.27 3.02
CA VAL A 159 -4.33 -0.62 4.00
C VAL A 159 -5.64 -1.17 3.46
N PHE A 160 -5.80 -2.48 3.50
CA PHE A 160 -6.99 -3.18 3.01
C PHE A 160 -7.56 -4.15 4.06
N GLU A 161 -8.89 -4.25 4.11
CA GLU A 161 -9.61 -5.19 5.00
C GLU A 161 -10.40 -6.26 4.24
N ALA A 162 -10.61 -6.07 2.94
CA ALA A 162 -11.43 -6.98 2.15
C ALA A 162 -10.83 -7.26 0.77
N PRO A 163 -10.95 -8.51 0.26
CA PRO A 163 -10.34 -8.91 -1.01
C PRO A 163 -10.90 -8.12 -2.19
N ARG A 164 -12.20 -7.79 -2.17
CA ARG A 164 -12.84 -6.97 -3.22
C ARG A 164 -12.22 -5.58 -3.35
N ARG A 165 -11.73 -4.98 -2.26
CA ARG A 165 -11.13 -3.63 -2.28
C ARG A 165 -9.71 -3.66 -2.83
N ILE A 166 -8.95 -4.71 -2.53
CA ILE A 166 -7.65 -4.97 -3.15
C ILE A 166 -7.82 -5.04 -4.67
N ILE A 167 -8.70 -5.93 -5.15
CA ILE A 167 -8.95 -6.10 -6.59
C ILE A 167 -9.46 -4.80 -7.22
N SER A 168 -10.35 -4.07 -6.55
CA SER A 168 -10.86 -2.80 -7.07
C SER A 168 -9.78 -1.72 -7.17
N PHE A 169 -8.86 -1.66 -6.21
CA PHE A 169 -7.72 -0.75 -6.25
C PHE A 169 -6.79 -1.08 -7.41
N LEU A 170 -6.37 -2.35 -7.51
CA LEU A 170 -5.45 -2.82 -8.56
C LEU A 170 -6.02 -2.64 -9.97
N ARG A 171 -7.34 -2.80 -10.15
CA ARG A 171 -7.99 -2.59 -11.45
C ARG A 171 -8.13 -1.13 -11.86
N ARG A 172 -8.08 -0.19 -10.91
CA ARG A 172 -8.37 1.23 -11.16
C ARG A 172 -7.12 2.09 -11.17
N ALA A 173 -6.11 1.73 -10.38
CA ALA A 173 -4.86 2.43 -10.39
C ALA A 173 -4.13 2.16 -11.71
N PRO A 174 -3.62 3.20 -12.41
CA PRO A 174 -2.75 3.02 -13.55
C PRO A 174 -1.53 2.17 -13.19
N GLN A 175 -1.05 1.36 -14.13
CA GLN A 175 0.09 0.47 -13.90
C GLN A 175 1.33 1.23 -13.39
N GLN A 176 1.62 2.40 -13.97
CA GLN A 176 2.72 3.27 -13.54
C GLN A 176 2.68 3.63 -12.04
N HIS A 177 1.48 3.69 -11.45
CA HIS A 177 1.34 4.00 -10.03
C HIS A 177 1.51 2.73 -9.17
N LEU A 178 1.01 1.59 -9.67
CA LEU A 178 1.14 0.29 -9.02
C LEU A 178 2.61 -0.14 -8.92
N ASP A 179 3.40 0.15 -9.95
CA ASP A 179 4.84 -0.10 -9.97
C ASP A 179 5.59 0.69 -8.89
N ASN A 180 5.01 1.76 -8.35
CA ASN A 180 5.64 2.55 -7.28
C ASN A 180 5.16 2.19 -5.86
N VAL A 181 4.20 1.26 -5.72
CA VAL A 181 3.68 0.86 -4.42
C VAL A 181 4.68 -0.10 -3.74
N SER A 182 5.30 0.38 -2.66
CA SER A 182 6.31 -0.37 -1.93
C SER A 182 5.84 -0.93 -0.58
N LYS A 183 4.72 -0.43 -0.03
CA LYS A 183 4.21 -0.79 1.30
C LYS A 183 2.73 -1.16 1.29
N LEU A 184 2.41 -2.35 1.79
CA LEU A 184 1.03 -2.83 1.96
C LEU A 184 0.77 -3.25 3.40
N HIS A 185 -0.47 -3.04 3.84
CA HIS A 185 -0.98 -3.57 5.09
C HIS A 185 -2.34 -4.24 4.90
N PHE A 186 -2.46 -5.48 5.33
CA PHE A 186 -3.71 -6.25 5.23
C PHE A 186 -4.27 -6.56 6.62
N TYR A 187 -5.58 -6.36 6.78
CA TYR A 187 -6.36 -6.93 7.86
C TYR A 187 -7.09 -8.15 7.34
N TYR A 188 -6.62 -9.33 7.75
CA TYR A 188 -7.10 -10.60 7.25
C TYR A 188 -7.87 -11.36 8.33
N ASN A 189 -9.19 -11.37 8.20
CA ASN A 189 -10.06 -12.14 9.08
C ASN A 189 -10.31 -13.52 8.43
N THR A 190 -9.94 -14.60 9.12
CA THR A 190 -10.25 -15.95 8.65
C THR A 190 -11.74 -16.24 8.83
N TYR A 191 -12.28 -17.20 8.09
CA TYR A 191 -13.70 -17.57 8.20
C TYR A 191 -14.03 -18.16 9.57
N GLY A 192 -13.15 -19.03 10.10
CA GLY A 192 -13.36 -19.80 11.32
C GLY A 192 -13.90 -21.21 11.05
N SER A 193 -14.33 -21.89 12.11
CA SER A 193 -14.94 -23.22 12.04
C SER A 193 -16.40 -23.10 11.57
N PRO A 194 -16.81 -23.77 10.48
CA PRO A 194 -18.21 -23.77 10.05
C PRO A 194 -19.08 -24.49 11.09
N LEU A 195 -20.24 -23.91 11.44
CA LEU A 195 -21.20 -24.53 12.36
C LEU A 195 -22.00 -25.64 11.69
N SER A 196 -22.19 -25.54 10.36
CA SER A 196 -22.89 -26.51 9.53
C SER A 196 -22.02 -26.98 8.36
N ALA A 197 -22.21 -28.22 7.91
CA ALA A 197 -21.56 -28.73 6.70
C ALA A 197 -21.86 -27.87 5.46
N ASN A 198 -23.03 -27.23 5.41
CA ASN A 198 -23.40 -26.32 4.31
C ASN A 198 -22.53 -25.05 4.26
N ASP A 199 -21.98 -24.64 5.41
CA ASP A 199 -21.12 -23.45 5.52
C ASP A 199 -19.69 -23.68 5.04
N VAL A 200 -19.28 -24.94 4.84
CA VAL A 200 -17.97 -25.29 4.27
C VAL A 200 -17.79 -24.64 2.90
N SER A 201 -18.85 -24.63 2.09
CA SER A 201 -18.82 -23.98 0.77
C SER A 201 -18.53 -22.48 0.84
N TRP A 202 -18.98 -21.80 1.90
CA TRP A 202 -18.71 -20.39 2.14
C TRP A 202 -17.30 -20.15 2.67
N GLN A 203 -16.78 -21.05 3.50
CA GLN A 203 -15.40 -21.06 3.93
C GLN A 203 -14.44 -21.17 2.72
N ASP A 204 -14.68 -22.13 1.83
CA ASP A 204 -13.86 -22.32 0.63
C ASP A 204 -13.94 -21.09 -0.29
N LYS A 205 -15.14 -20.56 -0.56
CA LYS A 205 -15.32 -19.30 -1.33
C LYS A 205 -14.59 -18.11 -0.71
N HIS A 206 -14.57 -18.01 0.63
CA HIS A 206 -13.86 -16.96 1.35
C HIS A 206 -12.35 -17.08 1.14
N VAL A 207 -11.80 -18.28 1.33
CA VAL A 207 -10.37 -18.56 1.10
C VAL A 207 -10.00 -18.28 -0.36
N GLU A 208 -10.76 -18.78 -1.32
CA GLU A 208 -10.54 -18.54 -2.75
C GLU A 208 -10.56 -17.05 -3.10
N SER A 209 -11.48 -16.28 -2.52
CA SER A 209 -11.55 -14.83 -2.74
C SER A 209 -10.28 -14.13 -2.26
N TRP A 210 -9.69 -14.54 -1.13
CA TRP A 210 -8.42 -14.01 -0.65
C TRP A 210 -7.24 -14.49 -1.49
N VAL A 211 -7.19 -15.78 -1.86
CA VAL A 211 -6.15 -16.32 -2.76
C VAL A 211 -6.12 -15.52 -4.06
N ARG A 212 -7.29 -15.31 -4.69
CA ARG A 212 -7.40 -14.52 -5.91
C ARG A 212 -6.90 -13.09 -5.73
N ALA A 213 -7.31 -12.42 -4.66
CA ALA A 213 -6.91 -11.04 -4.40
C ALA A 213 -5.39 -10.92 -4.16
N PHE A 214 -4.80 -11.84 -3.40
CA PHE A 214 -3.38 -11.80 -3.07
C PHE A 214 -2.50 -12.23 -4.24
N LYS A 215 -2.97 -13.18 -5.06
CA LYS A 215 -2.32 -13.53 -6.32
C LYS A 215 -2.26 -12.33 -7.27
N VAL A 216 -3.39 -11.65 -7.49
CA VAL A 216 -3.41 -10.44 -8.34
C VAL A 216 -2.54 -9.33 -7.74
N ALA A 217 -2.54 -9.16 -6.41
CA ALA A 217 -1.66 -8.19 -5.75
C ALA A 217 -0.18 -8.50 -5.93
N SER A 218 0.25 -9.75 -5.73
CA SER A 218 1.64 -10.13 -5.93
C SER A 218 2.04 -10.14 -7.42
N GLU A 219 1.07 -10.20 -8.33
CA GLU A 219 1.25 -10.02 -9.78
C GLU A 219 1.46 -8.58 -10.19
N SER A 220 0.61 -7.68 -9.69
CA SER A 220 0.61 -6.28 -10.10
C SER A 220 1.63 -5.40 -9.37
N LEU A 221 2.06 -5.79 -8.17
CA LEU A 221 2.90 -4.96 -7.29
C LEU A 221 4.35 -5.45 -7.28
N THR A 222 5.06 -5.20 -8.38
CA THR A 222 6.42 -5.69 -8.64
C THR A 222 7.48 -5.05 -7.72
N CYS A 223 7.24 -3.83 -7.22
CA CYS A 223 8.16 -3.12 -6.33
C CYS A 223 7.76 -3.17 -4.85
N LEU A 224 6.91 -4.13 -4.45
CA LEU A 224 6.51 -4.29 -3.07
C LEU A 224 7.71 -4.73 -2.20
N ARG A 225 8.10 -3.88 -1.24
CA ARG A 225 9.25 -4.11 -0.34
C ARG A 225 8.82 -4.51 1.06
N GLU A 226 7.72 -3.96 1.55
CA GLU A 226 7.22 -4.19 2.91
C GLU A 226 5.77 -4.63 2.86
N ILE A 227 5.48 -5.78 3.48
CA ILE A 227 4.13 -6.26 3.70
C ILE A 227 3.87 -6.40 5.21
N ALA A 228 2.79 -5.80 5.69
CA ALA A 228 2.27 -6.03 7.02
C ALA A 228 0.94 -6.79 6.92
N ILE A 229 0.72 -7.80 7.75
CA ILE A 229 -0.54 -8.55 7.78
C ILE A 229 -0.95 -8.74 9.23
N GLU A 230 -2.10 -8.19 9.59
CA GLU A 230 -2.77 -8.46 10.85
C GLU A 230 -3.84 -9.52 10.62
N ILE A 231 -3.62 -10.71 11.15
CA ILE A 231 -4.46 -11.88 10.97
C ILE A 231 -5.32 -12.06 12.22
N TRP A 232 -6.63 -12.17 12.02
CA TRP A 232 -7.57 -12.54 13.06
C TRP A 232 -8.14 -13.93 12.76
N ILE A 233 -7.70 -14.93 13.55
CA ILE A 233 -8.12 -16.32 13.42
C ILE A 233 -9.42 -16.53 14.19
N ASN A 234 -10.48 -16.86 13.45
CA ASN A 234 -11.82 -17.13 13.98
C ASN A 234 -12.08 -18.63 14.29
N GLU A 235 -11.05 -19.47 14.24
CA GLU A 235 -11.15 -20.88 14.63
C GLU A 235 -11.14 -21.04 16.15
N ASP A 236 -11.92 -22.00 16.65
CA ASP A 236 -12.00 -22.29 18.09
C ASP A 236 -10.73 -22.97 18.62
N ALA A 237 -10.14 -23.87 17.83
CA ALA A 237 -8.92 -24.59 18.14
C ALA A 237 -7.89 -24.37 17.01
N PRO A 238 -7.24 -23.19 16.96
CA PRO A 238 -6.36 -22.84 15.85
C PRO A 238 -5.18 -23.80 15.77
N LYS A 239 -4.89 -24.25 14.55
CA LYS A 239 -3.74 -25.12 14.27
C LYS A 239 -2.59 -24.27 13.75
N PHE A 240 -1.51 -24.17 14.53
CA PHE A 240 -0.32 -23.41 14.14
C PHE A 240 0.63 -24.26 13.30
N ASN A 241 0.23 -24.51 12.05
CA ASN A 241 1.09 -25.09 11.01
C ASN A 241 0.97 -24.25 9.73
N LEU A 242 1.96 -24.37 8.82
CA LEU A 242 1.94 -23.61 7.57
C LEU A 242 1.05 -24.22 6.48
N ARG A 243 0.48 -25.41 6.75
CA ARG A 243 -0.36 -26.18 5.82
C ARG A 243 -1.85 -25.83 5.91
N GLN A 244 -2.25 -24.95 6.82
CA GLN A 244 -3.64 -24.52 6.92
C GLN A 244 -4.12 -23.85 5.62
N LYS A 245 -5.32 -24.22 5.16
CA LYS A 245 -5.93 -23.66 3.94
C LYS A 245 -5.99 -22.13 3.98
N TRP A 246 -6.32 -21.55 5.14
CA TRP A 246 -6.44 -20.10 5.29
C TRP A 246 -5.09 -19.36 5.17
N LEU A 247 -3.94 -20.04 5.21
CA LEU A 247 -2.62 -19.44 4.97
C LEU A 247 -2.26 -19.37 3.48
N GLN A 248 -2.90 -20.13 2.61
CA GLN A 248 -2.61 -20.18 1.17
C GLN A 248 -2.62 -18.79 0.49
N PRO A 249 -3.53 -17.85 0.82
CA PRO A 249 -3.44 -16.49 0.28
C PRO A 249 -2.11 -15.81 0.59
N LEU A 250 -1.61 -15.92 1.83
CA LEU A 250 -0.43 -15.20 2.30
C LEU A 250 0.83 -15.65 1.54
N LEU A 251 0.92 -16.95 1.26
CA LEU A 251 2.04 -17.56 0.54
C LEU A 251 2.14 -17.10 -0.92
N GLN A 252 1.11 -16.45 -1.48
CA GLN A 252 1.16 -15.86 -2.82
C GLN A 252 2.23 -14.76 -2.95
N PHE A 253 2.66 -14.16 -1.83
CA PHE A 253 3.73 -13.16 -1.82
C PHE A 253 5.13 -13.77 -1.85
N ARG A 254 5.28 -15.09 -1.65
CA ARG A 254 6.59 -15.78 -1.70
C ARG A 254 7.31 -15.58 -3.02
N ARG A 255 6.56 -15.46 -4.12
CA ARG A 255 7.09 -15.18 -5.45
C ARG A 255 7.88 -13.87 -5.56
N LEU A 256 7.64 -12.90 -4.66
CA LEU A 256 8.33 -11.61 -4.64
C LEU A 256 9.68 -11.68 -3.90
N SER A 257 9.92 -12.73 -3.13
CA SER A 257 11.19 -12.98 -2.44
C SER A 257 12.09 -13.94 -3.19
N LEU A 258 11.52 -14.80 -4.03
CA LEU A 258 12.30 -15.71 -4.86
C LEU A 258 12.93 -14.92 -6.02
N ASN A 259 14.21 -14.57 -5.87
CA ASN A 259 15.03 -14.21 -7.01
C ASN A 259 14.96 -15.39 -8.00
N LYS A 260 14.51 -15.12 -9.22
CA LYS A 260 14.63 -16.09 -10.31
C LYS A 260 16.10 -16.20 -10.67
N ASN A 261 16.89 -16.85 -9.81
CA ASN A 261 18.19 -17.38 -10.18
C ASN A 261 17.87 -18.52 -11.16
N LYS A 262 17.63 -18.16 -12.43
CA LYS A 262 17.76 -19.12 -13.51
C LYS A 262 19.26 -19.37 -13.59
N ASP A 263 19.65 -20.64 -13.50
CA ASP A 263 21.03 -21.13 -13.38
C ASP A 263 21.91 -20.86 -14.62
N GLY A 264 21.92 -19.64 -15.15
CA GLY A 264 22.64 -19.28 -16.37
C GLY A 264 23.02 -17.81 -16.38
N GLU A 265 24.29 -17.59 -16.01
CA GLU A 265 25.10 -16.37 -16.10
C GLU A 265 24.59 -15.07 -15.46
N PRO A 266 25.41 -14.43 -14.59
CA PRO A 266 25.12 -13.10 -14.05
C PRO A 266 25.25 -12.04 -15.14
N SER A 267 24.17 -11.85 -15.90
CA SER A 267 24.00 -10.71 -16.80
C SER A 267 23.92 -9.43 -15.97
N SER A 268 24.55 -8.35 -16.44
CA SER A 268 24.62 -7.03 -15.80
C SER A 268 23.25 -6.39 -15.45
N MET A 269 22.13 -6.98 -15.88
CA MET A 269 20.77 -6.62 -15.44
C MET A 269 20.36 -7.20 -14.06
N GLU A 270 21.16 -8.06 -13.43
CA GLU A 270 20.85 -8.61 -12.09
C GLU A 270 20.85 -7.56 -10.98
N LEU A 271 21.69 -6.52 -11.10
CA LEU A 271 21.83 -5.50 -10.07
C LEU A 271 20.55 -4.70 -9.82
N THR A 272 19.76 -4.43 -10.86
CA THR A 272 18.49 -3.71 -10.74
C THR A 272 17.37 -4.59 -10.20
N GLN A 273 17.37 -5.91 -10.47
CA GLN A 273 16.32 -6.80 -9.94
C GLN A 273 16.42 -7.01 -8.42
N LYS A 274 17.64 -7.06 -7.87
CA LYS A 274 17.85 -7.24 -6.42
C LYS A 274 17.27 -6.09 -5.57
N LEU A 275 17.09 -4.90 -6.16
CA LEU A 275 16.57 -3.72 -5.47
C LEU A 275 15.05 -3.77 -5.19
N HIS A 276 14.33 -4.71 -5.80
CA HIS A 276 12.86 -4.78 -5.74
C HIS A 276 12.31 -6.04 -5.06
N ALA A 277 13.18 -6.92 -4.54
CA ALA A 277 12.73 -8.07 -3.78
C ALA A 277 12.00 -7.63 -2.49
N LEU A 278 11.02 -8.44 -2.06
CA LEU A 278 10.31 -8.24 -0.80
C LEU A 278 11.30 -8.36 0.37
N GLN A 279 11.50 -7.25 1.09
CA GLN A 279 12.52 -7.11 2.14
C GLN A 279 11.98 -7.46 3.52
N ALA A 280 10.73 -7.11 3.80
CA ALA A 280 10.12 -7.29 5.11
C ALA A 280 8.69 -7.81 5.01
N ALA A 281 8.40 -8.83 5.81
CA ALA A 281 7.05 -9.33 6.06
C ALA A 281 6.76 -9.26 7.57
N ASN A 282 5.87 -8.37 7.99
CA ASN A 282 5.48 -8.22 9.39
C ASN A 282 4.10 -8.85 9.62
N ILE A 283 4.08 -10.03 10.22
CA ILE A 283 2.84 -10.79 10.43
C ILE A 283 2.47 -10.76 11.92
N LYS A 284 1.28 -10.23 12.22
CA LYS A 284 0.69 -10.20 13.55
C LYS A 284 -0.48 -11.18 13.57
N VAL A 285 -0.33 -12.28 14.31
CA VAL A 285 -1.39 -13.28 14.45
C VAL A 285 -2.15 -13.05 15.76
N LYS A 286 -3.47 -12.98 15.67
CA LYS A 286 -4.38 -12.91 16.81
C LYS A 286 -5.46 -13.99 16.67
N SER A 287 -5.91 -14.54 17.78
CA SER A 287 -7.03 -15.48 17.84
C SER A 287 -7.99 -15.10 18.97
N ARG A 288 -9.08 -15.85 19.14
CA ARG A 288 -9.96 -15.71 20.32
C ARG A 288 -9.17 -15.83 21.63
N LEU A 289 -8.24 -16.78 21.70
CA LEU A 289 -7.35 -17.00 22.86
C LEU A 289 -6.40 -15.83 23.15
N TRP A 290 -6.13 -14.95 22.17
CA TRP A 290 -5.34 -13.75 22.38
C TRP A 290 -6.07 -12.71 23.23
N LYS A 291 -7.41 -12.61 23.08
CA LYS A 291 -8.26 -11.70 23.85
C LYS A 291 -8.63 -12.23 25.21
N HIS A 292 -8.60 -13.55 25.40
CA HIS A 292 -8.76 -14.13 26.73
C HIS A 292 -7.61 -13.68 27.62
N ASN A 293 -7.92 -12.72 28.49
CA ASN A 293 -7.14 -12.51 29.68
C ASN A 293 -7.32 -13.80 30.47
N PHE A 294 -6.29 -14.64 30.51
CA PHE A 294 -6.22 -15.74 31.46
C PHE A 294 -6.13 -15.08 32.85
N GLU A 295 -7.26 -14.58 33.36
CA GLU A 295 -7.36 -13.57 34.42
C GLU A 295 -6.57 -13.98 35.67
N MET A 296 -6.47 -15.28 35.91
CA MET A 296 -5.75 -15.86 37.05
C MET A 296 -4.32 -16.32 36.73
N ASN A 297 -3.89 -16.34 35.46
CA ASN A 297 -2.59 -16.87 35.06
C ASN A 297 -1.87 -16.00 34.01
N THR A 298 -1.12 -15.02 34.51
CA THR A 298 -0.30 -14.10 33.69
C THR A 298 0.79 -14.83 32.89
N ARG A 299 1.31 -15.96 33.40
CA ARG A 299 2.34 -16.76 32.72
C ARG A 299 1.75 -17.43 31.47
N LEU A 300 0.54 -17.99 31.58
CA LEU A 300 -0.18 -18.59 30.46
C LEU A 300 -0.53 -17.55 29.39
N SER A 301 -1.00 -16.36 29.79
CA SER A 301 -1.25 -15.25 28.85
C SER A 301 0.03 -14.83 28.10
N LYS A 302 1.16 -14.69 28.80
CA LYS A 302 2.46 -14.39 28.19
C LYS A 302 2.91 -15.50 27.24
N ALA A 303 2.74 -16.77 27.61
CA ALA A 303 3.05 -17.92 26.75
C ALA A 303 2.19 -17.91 25.47
N CYS A 304 0.87 -17.71 25.60
CA CYS A 304 -0.05 -17.61 24.47
C CYS A 304 0.37 -16.50 23.49
N LYS A 305 0.61 -15.27 23.99
CA LYS A 305 1.04 -14.13 23.16
C LYS A 305 2.40 -14.37 22.51
N HIS A 306 3.33 -15.00 23.22
CA HIS A 306 4.65 -15.32 22.67
C HIS A 306 4.56 -16.36 21.55
N LEU A 307 3.76 -17.41 21.71
CA LEU A 307 3.55 -18.43 20.68
C LEU A 307 2.91 -17.85 19.40
N HIS A 308 1.91 -16.98 19.54
CA HIS A 308 1.33 -16.25 18.40
C HIS A 308 2.37 -15.35 17.68
N ARG A 309 3.25 -14.68 18.46
CA ARG A 309 4.34 -13.88 17.89
C ARG A 309 5.32 -14.75 17.11
N LEU A 310 5.75 -15.87 17.68
CA LEU A 310 6.66 -16.81 17.03
C LEU A 310 6.02 -17.42 15.77
N PHE A 311 4.73 -17.76 15.82
CA PHE A 311 4.01 -18.26 14.65
C PHE A 311 3.91 -17.21 13.54
N GLY A 312 3.61 -15.94 13.88
CA GLY A 312 3.68 -14.83 12.93
C GLY A 312 5.06 -14.66 12.31
N GLN A 313 6.14 -14.78 13.11
CA GLN A 313 7.51 -14.77 12.59
C GLN A 313 7.79 -15.96 11.65
N GLY A 314 7.25 -17.15 11.94
CA GLY A 314 7.33 -18.30 11.04
C GLY A 314 6.63 -18.05 9.70
N ILE A 315 5.41 -17.50 9.72
CA ILE A 315 4.70 -17.12 8.49
C ILE A 315 5.50 -16.07 7.69
N SER A 316 6.07 -15.07 8.38
CA SER A 316 6.94 -14.06 7.76
C SER A 316 8.13 -14.68 7.04
N ARG A 317 8.87 -15.58 7.70
CA ARG A 317 10.00 -16.30 7.08
C ARG A 317 9.57 -17.14 5.88
N ALA A 318 8.42 -17.81 5.96
CA ALA A 318 7.88 -18.59 4.87
C ALA A 318 7.51 -17.72 3.65
N ILE A 319 6.94 -16.53 3.88
CA ILE A 319 6.71 -15.52 2.83
C ILE A 319 8.04 -15.05 2.25
N LEU A 320 9.07 -14.87 3.07
CA LEU A 320 10.41 -14.48 2.62
C LEU A 320 11.20 -15.61 1.94
N GLY A 321 10.62 -16.80 1.79
CA GLY A 321 11.19 -17.89 1.00
C GLY A 321 11.74 -19.08 1.79
N ALA A 322 11.83 -19.00 3.12
CA ALA A 322 12.34 -20.07 3.96
C ALA A 322 11.52 -21.37 3.83
N LYS A 323 12.17 -22.51 4.06
CA LYS A 323 11.48 -23.82 4.12
C LYS A 323 10.62 -23.90 5.37
N GLU A 324 9.58 -24.75 5.36
CA GLU A 324 8.62 -24.88 6.46
C GLU A 324 9.32 -25.22 7.79
N GLU A 325 10.29 -26.14 7.77
CA GLU A 325 11.06 -26.57 8.95
C GLU A 325 11.86 -25.42 9.57
N GLU A 326 12.59 -24.66 8.75
CA GLU A 326 13.40 -23.51 9.17
C GLU A 326 12.54 -22.34 9.65
N ALA A 327 11.44 -22.08 8.96
CA ALA A 327 10.49 -21.03 9.31
C ALA A 327 9.87 -21.30 10.69
N MET A 328 9.55 -22.56 10.98
CA MET A 328 8.85 -22.97 12.19
C MET A 328 9.74 -23.40 13.35
N THR A 329 11.08 -23.48 13.18
CA THR A 329 12.02 -23.94 14.22
C THR A 329 11.80 -23.22 15.56
N ALA A 330 11.76 -21.88 15.55
CA ALA A 330 11.63 -21.09 16.78
C ALA A 330 10.29 -21.33 17.50
N PHE A 331 9.22 -21.53 16.74
CA PHE A 331 7.90 -21.87 17.29
C PHE A 331 7.92 -23.29 17.88
N ASN A 332 8.44 -24.27 17.13
CA ASN A 332 8.46 -25.68 17.54
C ASN A 332 9.31 -25.90 18.79
N THR A 333 10.51 -25.30 18.88
CA THR A 333 11.36 -25.33 20.09
C THR A 333 10.63 -24.73 21.30
N ALA A 334 10.01 -23.55 21.12
CA ALA A 334 9.26 -22.93 22.22
C ALA A 334 8.05 -23.77 22.67
N TRP A 335 7.33 -24.36 21.71
CA TRP A 335 6.15 -25.19 21.95
C TRP A 335 6.50 -26.51 22.65
N ASN A 336 7.52 -27.22 22.17
CA ASN A 336 7.91 -28.55 22.65
C ASN A 336 8.71 -28.50 23.96
N ASP A 337 9.55 -27.47 24.13
CA ASP A 337 10.46 -27.40 25.29
C ASP A 337 9.90 -26.45 26.35
N LYS A 338 9.88 -25.15 26.04
CA LYS A 338 9.58 -24.09 27.03
C LYS A 338 8.14 -24.13 27.54
N TYR A 339 7.19 -24.50 26.69
CA TYR A 339 5.76 -24.43 26.99
C TYR A 339 5.08 -25.80 27.07
N LYS A 340 5.85 -26.89 27.20
CA LYS A 340 5.34 -28.27 27.33
C LYS A 340 4.21 -28.40 28.37
N ILE A 341 4.40 -27.78 29.53
CA ILE A 341 3.43 -27.81 30.64
C ILE A 341 2.11 -27.12 30.25
N TRP A 342 2.13 -26.11 29.37
CA TRP A 342 0.94 -25.34 29.00
C TRP A 342 0.20 -25.89 27.78
N GLN A 343 0.71 -26.93 27.12
CA GLN A 343 0.12 -27.47 25.89
C GLN A 343 -1.34 -27.90 26.08
N HIS A 344 -1.63 -28.54 27.21
CA HIS A 344 -2.99 -28.98 27.54
C HIS A 344 -3.96 -27.83 27.82
N HIS A 345 -3.47 -26.68 28.31
CA HIS A 345 -4.29 -25.50 28.60
C HIS A 345 -4.53 -24.63 27.37
N LEU A 346 -3.55 -24.55 26.46
CA LEU A 346 -3.64 -23.68 25.30
C LEU A 346 -4.52 -24.26 24.19
N GLY A 347 -4.79 -25.57 24.21
CA GLY A 347 -5.75 -26.21 23.30
C GLY A 347 -5.42 -26.06 21.82
N PHE A 348 -4.21 -25.62 21.46
CA PHE A 348 -3.76 -25.67 20.07
C PHE A 348 -3.75 -27.13 19.66
N ALA A 349 -4.45 -27.47 18.57
CA ALA A 349 -4.47 -28.86 18.12
C ALA A 349 -3.03 -29.30 17.84
N LYS A 350 -2.68 -30.55 18.21
CA LYS A 350 -1.35 -31.13 17.93
C LYS A 350 -0.97 -30.76 16.50
N THR A 351 0.15 -30.05 16.36
CA THR A 351 0.72 -29.74 15.06
C THR A 351 1.03 -31.08 14.40
N GLY A 352 0.15 -31.52 13.50
CA GLY A 352 0.36 -32.74 12.72
C GLY A 352 1.53 -32.48 11.80
N TRP A 353 2.72 -32.86 12.25
CA TRP A 353 3.94 -32.91 11.48
C TRP A 353 4.07 -34.31 10.89
#